data_AF-A0AAV8WPR4-F1
#
_entry.id   AF-A0AAV8WPR4-F1
#
_cell.length_a   1.000
_cell.length_b   1.000
_cell.length_c   1.000
_cell.angle_alpha   90.00
_cell.angle_beta   90.00
_cell.angle_gamma   90.00
#
_symmetry.space_group_name_H-M   'P 1'
#
loop_
_entity.id
_entity.type
_entity.pdbx_description
1 polymer ?
#
loop_
_entity_poly.entity_id
_entity_poly.type
_entity_poly.pdbx_seq_one_letter_code
_entity_poly.pdbx_strand_id
1 'polypeptide(L)'
;MYCCFPSMHDHDEIDAKTDAHKPVIITDYNSTKGGVDTVDKLSASYNCSRNLRQMTNGHFYSMLNIAGINSQVIYASNNPRITILRRNFLRQLANDFLKPHLEVRSAMNNISQSLRLTARTFWH
;
A
#
# COMPACT_ATOMS: atom_id res chain seq x y z
N MET A 1 33.07 4.02 -0.20
CA MET A 1 33.30 3.11 0.94
C MET A 1 31.97 2.97 1.67
N TYR A 2 31.38 1.78 1.68
CA TYR A 2 30.13 1.52 2.41
C TYR A 2 30.51 0.98 3.79
N CYS A 3 30.30 1.75 4.86
CA CYS A 3 30.50 1.26 6.23
C CYS A 3 29.16 0.70 6.73
N CYS A 4 29.07 -0.63 6.84
CA CYS A 4 27.98 -1.31 7.54
C CYS A 4 28.51 -1.77 8.90
N PHE A 5 27.80 -1.52 9.99
CA PHE A 5 28.19 -1.97 11.33
C PHE A 5 27.49 -3.30 11.65
N PRO A 6 28.21 -4.43 11.67
CA PRO A 6 27.63 -5.71 12.03
C PRO A 6 27.61 -5.88 13.55
N SER A 7 26.43 -6.00 14.16
CA SER A 7 26.29 -6.52 15.53
C SER A 7 26.05 -8.03 15.56
N MET A 8 25.77 -8.65 14.40
CA MET A 8 25.43 -10.07 14.25
C MET A 8 26.41 -10.85 13.35
N HIS A 9 27.40 -10.16 12.75
CA HIS A 9 28.46 -10.80 11.97
C HIS A 9 29.80 -10.51 12.64
N ASP A 10 30.34 -11.49 13.35
CA ASP A 10 31.62 -11.39 14.07
C ASP A 10 32.83 -11.75 13.20
N HIS A 11 32.60 -12.16 11.94
CA HIS A 11 33.62 -12.68 11.04
C HIS A 11 33.56 -11.99 9.67
N ASP A 12 34.74 -11.69 9.11
CA ASP A 12 34.92 -11.14 7.76
C ASP A 12 34.78 -12.25 6.71
N GLU A 13 33.57 -12.79 6.60
CA GLU A 13 33.24 -13.83 5.61
C GLU A 13 32.87 -13.22 4.26
N ILE A 14 33.35 -13.83 3.18
CA ILE A 14 32.99 -13.48 1.81
C ILE A 14 31.88 -14.42 1.35
N ASP A 15 30.83 -13.86 0.76
CA ASP A 15 29.71 -14.64 0.24
C ASP A 15 30.15 -15.44 -1.00
N ALA A 16 30.34 -16.74 -0.83
CA ALA A 16 30.72 -17.67 -1.89
C ALA A 16 29.57 -17.99 -2.87
N LYS A 17 28.32 -17.58 -2.58
CA LYS A 17 27.17 -17.82 -3.47
C LYS A 17 27.03 -16.78 -4.58
N THR A 18 27.64 -15.61 -4.39
CA THR A 18 27.58 -14.52 -5.35
C THR A 18 28.96 -14.33 -5.97
N ASP A 19 29.08 -14.42 -7.31
CA ASP A 19 30.34 -14.27 -8.07
C ASP A 19 31.01 -12.88 -7.90
N ALA A 20 30.35 -11.97 -7.17
CA ALA A 20 30.75 -10.60 -6.93
C ALA A 20 31.77 -10.42 -5.79
N HIS A 21 32.23 -11.49 -5.11
CA HIS A 21 33.21 -11.43 -4.02
C HIS A 21 32.87 -10.37 -2.95
N LYS A 22 31.58 -10.27 -2.59
CA LYS A 22 31.10 -9.30 -1.61
C LYS A 22 31.17 -9.91 -0.20
N PRO A 23 31.53 -9.13 0.83
CA PRO A 23 31.36 -9.55 2.22
C PRO A 23 29.90 -9.96 2.49
N VAL A 24 29.70 -11.02 3.28
CA VAL A 24 28.36 -11.53 3.67
C VAL A 24 27.48 -10.41 4.23
N ILE A 25 28.05 -9.53 5.06
CA ILE A 25 27.37 -8.35 5.63
C ILE A 25 26.73 -7.48 4.54
N ILE A 26 27.43 -7.27 3.42
CA ILE A 26 26.93 -6.45 2.31
C ILE A 26 25.80 -7.17 1.58
N THR A 27 25.91 -8.49 1.38
CA THR A 27 24.85 -9.28 0.76
C THR A 27 23.59 -9.29 1.63
N ASP A 28 23.73 -9.54 2.93
CA ASP A 28 22.62 -9.60 3.88
C ASP A 28 21.93 -8.24 4.05
N TYR A 29 22.72 -7.16 4.15
CA TYR A 29 22.17 -5.80 4.12
C TYR A 29 21.41 -5.52 2.82
N ASN A 30 21.98 -5.86 1.67
CA ASN A 30 21.31 -5.66 0.38
C ASN A 30 20.03 -6.48 0.23
N SER A 31 19.95 -7.65 0.86
CA SER A 31 18.75 -8.51 0.83
C SER A 31 17.59 -7.92 1.63
N THR A 32 17.88 -7.16 2.70
CA THR A 32 16.88 -6.66 3.65
C THR A 32 16.55 -5.17 3.47
N LYS A 33 17.49 -4.36 2.97
CA LYS A 33 17.34 -2.89 2.85
C LYS A 33 16.19 -2.43 1.94
N GLY A 34 15.71 -3.29 1.05
CA GLY A 34 14.71 -2.93 0.04
C GLY A 34 13.28 -2.74 0.56
N GLY A 35 12.99 -3.15 1.80
CA GLY A 35 11.61 -3.13 2.34
C GLY A 35 10.99 -1.73 2.32
N VAL A 36 11.68 -0.73 2.87
CA VAL A 36 11.17 0.66 2.92
C VAL A 36 11.01 1.23 1.51
N ASP A 37 12.01 1.06 0.64
CA ASP A 37 11.96 1.51 -0.75
C ASP A 37 10.76 0.93 -1.52
N THR A 38 10.37 -0.33 -1.24
CA THR A 38 9.20 -0.93 -1.87
C THR A 38 7.90 -0.29 -1.39
N VAL A 39 7.76 0.00 -0.10
CA VAL A 39 6.59 0.70 0.46
C VAL A 39 6.49 2.12 -0.09
N ASP A 40 7.62 2.83 -0.19
CA ASP A 40 7.67 4.18 -0.76
C ASP A 40 7.23 4.20 -2.22
N LYS A 41 7.72 3.26 -3.03
CA LYS A 41 7.28 3.08 -4.43
C LYS A 41 5.79 2.77 -4.52
N LEU A 42 5.27 1.90 -3.67
CA LEU A 42 3.85 1.54 -3.66
C LEU A 42 2.96 2.72 -3.23
N SER A 43 3.40 3.51 -2.25
CA SER A 43 2.71 4.72 -1.78
C SER A 43 2.71 5.81 -2.86
N ALA A 44 3.82 6.00 -3.58
CA ALA A 44 3.91 6.96 -4.67
C ALA A 44 3.04 6.56 -5.89
N SER A 45 3.00 5.26 -6.23
CA SER A 45 2.27 4.77 -7.42
C SER A 45 0.74 4.86 -7.31
N TYR A 46 0.18 4.72 -6.10
CA TYR A 46 -1.25 4.83 -5.83
C TYR A 46 -1.50 5.84 -4.71
N ASN A 47 -1.04 7.06 -4.91
CA ASN A 47 -1.13 8.12 -3.91
C ASN A 47 -2.53 8.75 -3.89
N CYS A 48 -3.17 8.79 -2.71
CA CYS A 48 -4.43 9.50 -2.49
C CYS A 48 -4.26 11.01 -2.18
N SER A 49 -3.01 11.50 -2.09
CA SER A 49 -2.72 12.89 -1.75
C SER A 49 -3.20 13.84 -2.84
N ARG A 50 -3.94 14.88 -2.43
CA ARG A 50 -4.35 15.99 -3.29
C ARG A 50 -3.62 17.26 -2.85
N ASN A 51 -3.29 18.14 -3.80
CA ASN A 51 -2.68 19.42 -3.45
C ASN A 51 -3.67 20.24 -2.61
N LEU A 52 -3.43 20.26 -1.30
CA LEU A 52 -4.28 20.90 -0.30
C LEU A 52 -3.38 21.82 0.53
N ARG A 53 -3.85 23.05 0.74
CA ARG A 53 -3.08 24.12 1.38
C ARG A 53 -2.72 23.86 2.86
N GLN A 54 -3.22 22.77 3.45
CA GLN A 54 -3.14 22.50 4.87
C GLN A 54 -2.41 21.17 5.14
N MET A 55 -1.33 21.25 5.91
CA MET A 55 -0.41 20.14 6.19
C MET A 55 -1.06 18.96 6.95
N THR A 56 -2.11 19.20 7.75
CA THR A 56 -2.86 18.14 8.45
C THR A 56 -3.49 17.14 7.48
N ASN A 57 -3.91 17.60 6.30
CA ASN A 57 -4.44 16.71 5.28
C ASN A 57 -3.36 15.81 4.68
N GLY A 58 -2.11 16.29 4.57
CA GLY A 58 -0.98 15.51 4.05
C GLY A 58 -0.71 14.26 4.88
N HIS A 59 -0.68 14.39 6.21
CA HIS A 59 -0.49 13.26 7.13
C HIS A 59 -1.62 12.23 7.01
N PHE A 60 -2.86 12.70 6.85
CA PHE A 60 -4.02 11.83 6.67
C PHE A 60 -3.91 10.98 5.39
N TYR A 61 -3.51 11.58 4.26
CA TYR A 61 -3.31 10.82 3.03
C TYR A 61 -2.17 9.81 3.12
N SER A 62 -1.08 10.17 3.79
CA SER A 62 0.02 9.22 4.06
C SER A 62 -0.47 8.02 4.88
N MET A 63 -1.28 8.25 5.91
CA MET A 63 -1.89 7.18 6.70
C MET A 63 -2.82 6.29 5.85
N LEU A 64 -3.63 6.89 4.98
CA LEU A 64 -4.50 6.13 4.06
C LEU A 64 -3.70 5.27 3.08
N ASN A 65 -2.62 5.80 2.51
CA ASN A 65 -1.77 5.03 1.58
C ASN A 65 -1.15 3.81 2.28
N ILE A 66 -0.59 4.01 3.48
CA ILE A 66 0.01 2.93 4.28
C ILE A 66 -1.06 1.90 4.69
N ALA A 67 -2.22 2.35 5.15
CA ALA A 67 -3.33 1.47 5.51
C ALA A 67 -3.79 0.60 4.32
N GLY A 68 -3.86 1.17 3.11
CA GLY A 68 -4.20 0.45 1.88
C GLY A 68 -3.13 -0.53 1.41
N ILE A 69 -1.85 -0.35 1.76
CA ILE A 69 -0.80 -1.35 1.53
C ILE A 69 -0.96 -2.49 2.54
N ASN A 70 -1.06 -2.16 3.82
CA ASN A 70 -1.13 -3.14 4.91
C ASN A 70 -2.36 -4.03 4.80
N SER A 71 -3.53 -3.47 4.47
CA SER A 71 -4.75 -4.24 4.27
C SER A 71 -4.62 -5.25 3.12
N GLN A 72 -3.93 -4.88 2.03
CA GLN A 72 -3.67 -5.77 0.91
C GLN A 72 -2.73 -6.91 1.31
N VAL A 73 -1.67 -6.61 2.08
CA VAL A 73 -0.73 -7.63 2.59
C VAL A 73 -1.45 -8.64 3.47
N ILE A 74 -2.29 -8.17 4.40
CA ILE A 74 -3.10 -9.05 5.26
C ILE A 74 -4.06 -9.89 4.41
N TYR A 75 -4.74 -9.28 3.44
CA TYR A 75 -5.66 -9.99 2.55
C TYR A 75 -4.93 -11.10 1.75
N ALA A 76 -3.76 -10.80 1.20
CA ALA A 76 -2.95 -11.76 0.45
C ALA A 76 -2.42 -12.89 1.35
N SER A 77 -2.02 -12.56 2.59
CA SER A 77 -1.58 -13.55 3.58
C SER A 77 -2.69 -14.53 3.96
N ASN A 78 -3.93 -14.05 4.09
CA ASN A 78 -5.09 -14.88 4.38
C ASN A 78 -5.61 -15.66 3.16
N ASN A 79 -5.28 -15.23 1.94
CA ASN A 79 -5.77 -15.82 0.70
C ASN A 79 -4.62 -16.13 -0.27
N PRO A 80 -3.72 -17.07 0.06
CA PRO A 80 -2.48 -17.29 -0.70
C PRO A 80 -2.71 -17.76 -2.14
N ARG A 81 -3.90 -18.29 -2.45
CA ARG A 81 -4.27 -18.74 -3.81
C ARG A 81 -4.84 -17.63 -4.69
N ILE A 82 -5.14 -16.46 -4.11
CA ILE A 82 -5.78 -15.35 -4.81
C ILE A 82 -4.74 -14.28 -5.09
N THR A 83 -4.42 -14.10 -6.37
CA THR A 83 -3.60 -12.98 -6.82
C THR A 83 -4.50 -11.88 -7.35
N ILE A 84 -4.66 -10.81 -6.56
CA ILE A 84 -5.41 -9.63 -6.97
C ILE A 84 -4.47 -8.49 -7.36
N LEU A 85 -4.72 -7.87 -8.51
CA LEU A 85 -4.02 -6.64 -8.90
C LEU A 85 -4.34 -5.53 -7.89
N ARG A 86 -3.31 -4.79 -7.43
CA ARG A 86 -3.44 -3.71 -6.46
C ARG A 86 -4.55 -2.70 -6.82
N ARG A 87 -4.63 -2.29 -8.09
CA ARG A 87 -5.69 -1.38 -8.58
C ARG A 87 -7.10 -1.92 -8.34
N ASN A 88 -7.28 -3.23 -8.54
CA ASN A 88 -8.58 -3.87 -8.40
C ASN A 88 -8.94 -4.02 -6.92
N PHE A 89 -7.96 -4.37 -6.08
CA PHE A 89 -8.12 -4.44 -4.63
C PHE A 89 -8.52 -3.08 -4.06
N LEU A 90 -7.79 -2.01 -4.38
CA LEU A 90 -8.10 -0.66 -3.88
C LEU A 90 -9.47 -0.18 -4.37
N ARG A 91 -9.85 -0.49 -5.62
CA ARG A 91 -11.17 -0.16 -6.15
C ARG A 91 -12.29 -0.90 -5.40
N GLN A 92 -12.13 -2.20 -5.15
CA GLN A 92 -13.09 -2.99 -4.38
C GLN A 92 -13.20 -2.46 -2.94
N LEU A 93 -12.07 -2.22 -2.29
CA LEU A 93 -12.03 -1.64 -0.94
C LEU A 93 -12.77 -0.30 -0.87
N ALA A 94 -12.53 0.60 -1.83
CA ALA A 94 -13.20 1.89 -1.88
C ALA A 94 -14.71 1.74 -2.12
N ASN A 95 -15.11 0.82 -3.01
CA ASN A 95 -16.51 0.51 -3.25
C ASN A 95 -17.18 -0.03 -1.99
N ASP A 96 -16.56 -0.98 -1.29
CA ASP A 96 -17.10 -1.58 -0.07
C ASP A 96 -17.32 -0.53 1.03
N PHE A 97 -16.40 0.44 1.16
CA PHE A 97 -16.60 1.59 2.06
C PHE A 97 -17.71 2.54 1.61
N LEU A 98 -17.87 2.76 0.30
CA LEU A 98 -18.89 3.67 -0.22
C LEU A 98 -20.30 3.08 -0.15
N LYS A 99 -20.44 1.76 -0.24
CA LYS A 99 -21.72 1.06 -0.28
C LYS A 99 -22.74 1.48 0.79
N PRO A 100 -22.44 1.39 2.10
CA PRO A 100 -23.41 1.77 3.13
C PRO A 100 -23.79 3.26 3.04
N HIS A 101 -22.85 4.13 2.67
CA HIS A 101 -23.13 5.56 2.51
C HIS A 101 -24.02 5.85 1.30
N LEU A 102 -23.82 5.15 0.19
CA LEU A 102 -24.64 5.28 -1.01
C LEU A 102 -26.05 4.77 -0.79
N GLU A 103 -26.23 3.68 -0.04
CA GLU A 103 -27.54 3.14 0.32
C GLU A 103 -28.34 4.16 1.13
N VAL A 104 -27.75 4.73 2.19
CA VAL A 104 -28.39 5.78 3.01
C VAL A 104 -28.73 7.00 2.15
N ARG A 105 -27.79 7.44 1.30
CA ARG A 105 -27.98 8.60 0.44
C ARG A 105 -29.10 8.35 -0.59
N SER A 106 -29.23 7.15 -1.12
CA SER A 106 -30.28 6.81 -2.09
C SER A 106 -31.71 6.87 -1.54
N ALA A 107 -31.85 6.80 -0.21
CA ALA A 107 -33.11 6.90 0.51
C ALA A 107 -33.51 8.34 0.86
N MET A 108 -32.59 9.31 0.75
CA MET A 108 -32.90 10.70 1.08
C MET A 108 -33.69 11.38 -0.04
N ASN A 109 -34.66 12.22 0.33
CA ASN A 109 -35.53 12.94 -0.62
C ASN A 109 -35.04 14.35 -0.96
N ASN A 110 -33.98 14.82 -0.30
CA ASN A 110 -33.39 16.16 -0.46
C ASN A 110 -32.26 16.23 -1.50
N ILE A 111 -32.06 15.17 -2.29
CA ILE A 111 -31.06 15.11 -3.36
C ILE A 111 -31.76 14.91 -4.70
N SER A 112 -31.12 15.38 -5.77
CA SER A 112 -31.68 15.28 -7.11
C SER A 112 -32.02 13.83 -7.47
N GLN A 113 -33.10 13.67 -8.22
CA GLN A 113 -33.56 12.35 -8.66
C GLN A 113 -32.47 11.62 -9.45
N SER A 114 -31.71 12.33 -10.28
CA SER A 114 -30.57 11.78 -11.03
C SER A 114 -29.52 11.15 -10.12
N LEU A 115 -29.12 11.84 -9.04
CA LEU A 115 -28.11 11.32 -8.10
C LEU A 115 -28.63 10.10 -7.33
N ARG A 116 -29.91 10.07 -6.94
CA ARG A 116 -30.49 8.88 -6.30
C ARG A 116 -30.53 7.69 -7.23
N LEU A 117 -30.89 7.89 -8.51
CA LEU A 117 -30.90 6.82 -9.50
C LEU A 117 -29.49 6.27 -9.70
N THR A 118 -28.49 7.14 -9.90
CA THR A 118 -27.08 6.73 -10.00
C THR A 118 -26.61 5.97 -8.77
N ALA A 119 -26.97 6.43 -7.56
CA ALA A 119 -26.60 5.74 -6.31
C ALA A 119 -27.24 4.35 -6.18
N ARG A 120 -28.45 4.16 -6.71
CA ARG A 120 -29.14 2.86 -6.74
C ARG A 120 -28.56 1.91 -7.77
N THR A 121 -28.17 2.42 -8.94
CA THR A 121 -27.65 1.61 -10.05
C THR A 121 -26.15 1.39 -9.99
N PHE A 122 -25.41 2.01 -9.07
CA PHE A 122 -23.95 1.84 -8.97
C PHE A 122 -23.50 0.37 -8.76
N TRP A 123 -24.42 -0.48 -8.28
CA TRP A 123 -24.19 -1.89 -7.97
C TRP A 123 -24.80 -2.88 -8.97
N HIS A 124 -25.52 -2.39 -9.98
CA HIS A 124 -26.17 -3.18 -11.03
C HIS A 124 -25.47 -2.95 -12.36
#